data_AF-A0A4R5LTE8-F1
#
_entry.id   AF-A0A4R5LTE8-F1
#
_cell.length_a   1.000
_cell.length_b   1.000
_cell.length_c   1.000
_cell.angle_alpha   90.00
_cell.angle_beta   90.00
_cell.angle_gamma   90.00
#
_symmetry.space_group_name_H-M   'P 1'
#
loop_
_entity.id
_entity.type
_entity.pdbx_description
1 polymer ?
#
loop_
_entity_poly.entity_id
_entity_poly.type
_entity_poly.pdbx_seq_one_letter_code
_entity_poly.pdbx_strand_id
1 'polypeptide(L)' 'MKREEAAKLLHDLADSLARHNALDFDRDGTRLNVRVPDTVTVELELEIESDESSIEIEISW' A
#
# COMPACT_ATOMS: atom_id res chain seq x y z
N MET A 1 6.52 7.47 12.16
CA MET A 1 6.64 7.84 10.74
C MET A 1 6.07 9.24 10.57
N LYS A 2 6.77 10.13 9.85
CA LYS A 2 6.25 11.45 9.45
C LYS A 2 5.33 11.30 8.24
N ARG A 3 4.44 12.28 8.02
CA ARG A 3 3.54 12.28 6.85
C ARG A 3 4.29 12.18 5.51
N GLU A 4 5.48 12.77 5.41
CA GLU A 4 6.32 12.71 4.21
C GLU A 4 6.91 11.31 3.97
N GLU A 5 7.22 10.58 5.05
CA GLU A 5 7.68 9.19 4.96
C GLU A 5 6.53 8.27 4.53
N ALA A 6 5.31 8.50 5.04
CA ALA A 6 4.11 7.78 4.60
C ALA A 6 3.80 8.05 3.12
N ALA A 7 3.87 9.32 2.70
CA ALA A 7 3.69 9.69 1.29
C ALA A 7 4.72 9.00 0.38
N LYS A 8 5.98 8.91 0.82
CA LYS A 8 7.01 8.18 0.10
C LYS A 8 6.69 6.68 -0.01
N LEU A 9 6.25 6.06 1.09
CA LEU A 9 5.87 4.64 1.08
C LEU A 9 4.72 4.37 0.10
N LEU A 10 3.68 5.20 0.11
CA LEU A 10 2.54 5.09 -0.82
C LEU A 10 2.96 5.28 -2.27
N HIS A 11 3.87 6.22 -2.54
CA HIS A 11 4.43 6.44 -3.87
C HIS A 11 5.22 5.20 -4.35
N ASP A 12 6.10 4.65 -3.51
CA ASP A 12 6.91 3.48 -3.86
C ASP A 12 6.01 2.24 -4.10
N LEU A 13 4.91 2.11 -3.36
CA LEU A 13 3.87 1.08 -3.59
C LEU A 13 3.18 1.28 -4.95
N ALA A 14 2.74 2.51 -5.25
CA ALA A 14 2.07 2.82 -6.51
C ALA A 14 2.99 2.59 -7.73
N ASP A 15 4.26 2.97 -7.64
CA ASP A 15 5.24 2.73 -8.71
C ASP A 15 5.48 1.22 -8.93
N SER A 16 5.52 0.43 -7.85
CA SER A 16 5.68 -1.02 -7.93
C SER A 16 4.51 -1.68 -8.66
N LEU A 17 3.28 -1.29 -8.32
CA LEU A 17 2.07 -1.76 -9.00
C LEU A 17 2.05 -1.37 -10.48
N ALA A 18 2.40 -0.12 -10.81
CA ALA A 18 2.27 0.40 -12.16
C ALA A 18 3.35 -0.10 -13.15
N ARG A 19 4.55 -0.43 -12.66
CA ARG A 19 5.71 -0.73 -13.52
C ARG A 19 6.16 -2.18 -13.46
N HIS A 20 5.95 -2.84 -12.32
CA HIS A 20 6.52 -4.16 -12.04
C HIS A 20 5.44 -5.23 -11.88
N ASN A 21 4.17 -4.85 -11.74
CA ASN A 21 3.04 -5.76 -11.52
C ASN A 21 3.31 -6.74 -10.36
N ALA A 22 4.07 -6.28 -9.36
CA ALA A 22 4.50 -7.08 -8.22
C ALA A 22 4.89 -6.19 -7.04
N LEU A 23 4.80 -6.77 -5.84
CA LEU A 23 5.20 -6.14 -4.58
C LEU A 23 6.32 -6.96 -3.91
N ASP A 24 7.33 -6.25 -3.41
CA ASP A 24 8.43 -6.84 -2.65
C ASP A 24 8.24 -6.59 -1.15
N PHE A 25 8.25 -7.65 -0.34
CA PHE A 25 8.21 -7.57 1.11
C PHE A 25 9.32 -8.39 1.74
N ASP A 26 9.83 -7.95 2.89
CA ASP A 26 10.64 -8.79 3.77
C ASP A 26 9.75 -9.33 4.89
N ARG A 27 9.71 -10.65 5.03
CA ARG A 27 9.02 -11.32 6.13
C ARG A 27 10.01 -12.24 6.82
N ASP A 28 10.37 -11.89 8.05
CA ASP A 28 11.29 -12.68 8.87
C ASP A 28 12.64 -12.97 8.18
N GLY A 29 13.17 -12.00 7.42
CA GLY A 29 14.40 -12.15 6.64
C GLY A 29 14.24 -12.93 5.33
N THR A 30 13.01 -13.33 4.99
CA THR A 30 12.67 -13.93 3.70
C THR A 30 12.07 -12.88 2.78
N ARG A 31 12.71 -12.67 1.62
CA ARG A 31 12.18 -11.78 0.59
C ARG A 31 11.04 -12.46 -0.17
N LEU A 32 9.86 -11.88 -0.10
CA LEU A 32 8.67 -12.28 -0.82
C LEU A 32 8.46 -11.33 -2.00
N ASN A 33 8.26 -11.89 -3.19
CA ASN A 33 7.80 -11.15 -4.36
C ASN A 33 6.39 -11.63 -4.70
N VAL A 34 5.40 -10.75 -4.55
CA VAL A 34 3.98 -11.06 -4.71
C VAL A 34 3.52 -10.50 -6.04
N ARG A 35 3.12 -11.35 -6.98
CA ARG A 35 2.57 -10.89 -8.27
C ARG A 35 1.18 -10.31 -8.09
N VAL A 36 0.92 -9.22 -8.81
CA VAL A 36 -0.36 -8.52 -8.85
C VAL A 36 -0.91 -8.62 -10.28
N PRO A 37 -2.16 -9.05 -10.48
CA PRO A 37 -2.78 -9.13 -11.80
C PRO A 37 -3.09 -7.74 -12.37
N ASP A 38 -3.40 -7.70 -13.66
CA ASP A 38 -3.72 -6.46 -14.40
C ASP A 38 -4.97 -5.73 -13.89
N THR A 39 -5.80 -6.40 -13.07
CA THR A 39 -7.00 -5.82 -12.48
C THR A 39 -7.04 -6.13 -10.99
N VAL A 40 -7.22 -5.10 -10.19
CA VAL A 40 -7.33 -5.16 -8.73
C VAL A 40 -8.59 -4.42 -8.29
N THR A 41 -9.10 -4.76 -7.11
CA THR A 41 -10.08 -3.93 -6.41
C THR A 41 -9.34 -3.00 -5.48
N VAL A 42 -9.78 -1.74 -5.40
CA VAL A 42 -9.22 -0.74 -4.48
C VAL A 42 -10.33 -0.14 -3.66
N GLU A 43 -10.16 -0.13 -2.34
CA GLU A 43 -11.06 0.51 -1.39
C GLU A 43 -10.29 1.60 -0.63
N LEU A 44 -10.96 2.73 -0.41
CA LEU A 44 -10.40 3.88 0.31
C LEU A 44 -11.43 4.32 1.35
N GLU A 45 -11.06 4.23 2.61
CA GLU A 45 -11.91 4.62 3.73
C GLU A 45 -11.28 5.78 4.50
N LEU A 46 -12.11 6.75 4.87
CA LEU A 46 -11.73 7.89 5.71
C LEU A 46 -12.64 7.90 6.92
N GLU A 47 -12.04 7.72 8.09
CA GLU A 47 -12.74 7.81 9.37
C GLU A 47 -12.31 9.10 10.07
N ILE A 48 -13.29 9.84 10.59
CA ILE A 48 -13.07 11.07 11.33
C ILE A 48 -13.87 10.95 12.63
N GLU A 49 -13.16 10.75 13.73
CA GLU A 49 -13.71 10.75 15.08
C GLU A 49 -13.28 12.02 15.84
N SER A 50 -13.71 12.16 17.10
CA SER A 50 -13.46 13.37 17.90
C SER A 50 -11.99 13.61 18.23
N ASP A 51 -11.20 12.55 18.28
CA ASP A 51 -9.85 12.48 18.81
C ASP A 51 -8.87 11.80 17.85
N GLU A 52 -9.39 11.13 16.81
CA GLU A 52 -8.59 10.46 15.80
C GLU A 52 -9.17 10.67 14.40
N SER A 53 -8.30 10.67 13.39
CA SER A 53 -8.71 10.55 11.99
C SER A 53 -7.77 9.58 11.31
N SER A 54 -8.34 8.65 10.55
CA SER A 54 -7.61 7.58 9.90
C SER A 54 -7.96 7.54 8.41
N ILE A 55 -7.02 7.05 7.62
CA ILE A 55 -7.26 6.71 6.22
C ILE A 55 -6.76 5.29 6.00
N GLU A 56 -7.62 4.44 5.46
CA GLU A 56 -7.29 3.06 5.10
C GLU A 56 -7.35 2.90 3.58
N ILE A 57 -6.35 2.21 3.03
CA ILE A 57 -6.26 1.88 1.60
C ILE A 57 -6.12 0.36 1.52
N GLU A 58 -7.10 -0.29 0.93
CA GLU A 58 -7.06 -1.73 0.64
C GLU A 58 -6.91 -1.95 -0.87
N ILE A 59 -6.01 -2.87 -1.25
CA ILE A 59 -5.85 -3.34 -2.64
C ILE A 59 -5.91 -4.86 -2.61
N SER A 60 -6.88 -5.45 -3.31
CA SER A 60 -7.14 -6.90 -3.28
C SER A 60 -7.24 -7.51 -4.67
N TRP A 61 -6.83 -8.78 -4.78
CA TRP A 61 -6.84 -9.59 -6.00
C TRP A 61 -6.81 -11.10 -5.72
#